data_AF-A0A955K051-F1
#
_entry.id   AF-A0A955K051-F1
#
_cell.length_a   1.000
_cell.length_b   1.000
_cell.length_c   1.000
_cell.angle_alpha   90.00
_cell.angle_beta   90.00
_cell.angle_gamma   90.00
#
_symmetry.space_group_name_H-M   'P 1'
#
loop_
_entity.id
_entity.type
_entity.pdbx_description
1 polymer ?
#
loop_
_entity_poly.entity_id
_entity_poly.type
_entity_poly.pdbx_seq_one_letter_code
_entity_poly.pdbx_strand_id
1 'polypeptide(L)'
;MKNQPHQPRKFYNPVATVLISVGLFFAAQFIASAIFIIIALGAGWDDAQLQSWVKSTSVPQFVFILVADAIIFYGVRYFLKRKQYTLKDIGLSMPRLSDAGRAILAYMVYVVAFIIITYVAKIIAPSLDLEQEQQIGFETGKGAIDIILAGIGLVILPPIVEEILSRGFMYTGLRKYMKILPSAIITSIFFAVAHLQFGNGAPLLWVAAIDTFVLSLVLVYLRETTGKLAASMLLHGIKNAVAFSILFIFI
;
A
#
# COMPACT_ATOMS: atom_id res chain seq x y z
N MET A 1 -0.85 17.63 44.22
CA MET A 1 -1.27 16.38 43.53
C MET A 1 -0.01 15.67 43.06
N LYS A 2 0.22 14.43 43.52
CA LYS A 2 1.44 13.66 43.23
C LYS A 2 1.48 13.26 41.75
N ASN A 3 2.55 13.60 41.05
CA ASN A 3 2.88 13.09 39.72
C ASN A 3 3.02 11.57 39.81
N GLN A 4 1.98 10.83 39.40
CA GLN A 4 2.12 9.41 39.16
C GLN A 4 3.03 9.22 37.93
N PRO A 5 4.04 8.33 38.00
CA PRO A 5 4.85 8.03 36.83
C PRO A 5 3.93 7.47 35.74
N HIS A 6 3.85 8.17 34.59
CA HIS A 6 3.10 7.70 33.43
C HIS A 6 3.63 6.31 33.05
N GLN A 7 2.82 5.27 33.28
CA GLN A 7 3.13 3.94 32.77
C GLN A 7 3.34 4.03 31.26
N PRO A 8 4.38 3.40 30.69
CA PRO A 8 4.62 3.43 29.26
C PRO A 8 3.40 2.87 28.53
N ARG A 9 2.83 3.67 27.62
CA ARG A 9 1.68 3.28 26.77
C ARG A 9 2.00 1.92 26.12
N LYS A 10 1.15 0.90 26.32
CA LYS A 10 1.32 -0.41 25.68
C LYS A 10 0.62 -0.40 24.32
N PHE A 11 1.32 -0.85 23.29
CA PHE A 11 0.72 -1.06 21.97
C PHE A 11 -0.06 -2.38 21.94
N TYR A 12 -0.69 -2.70 20.81
CA TYR A 12 -1.23 -4.03 20.55
C TYR A 12 -0.10 -5.06 20.49
N ASN A 13 -0.37 -6.30 20.92
CA ASN A 13 0.59 -7.39 20.75
C ASN A 13 0.78 -7.72 19.25
N PRO A 14 1.86 -8.44 18.86
CA PRO A 14 2.16 -8.71 17.45
C PRO A 14 1.00 -9.31 16.64
N VAL A 15 0.31 -10.31 17.20
CA VAL A 15 -0.82 -10.99 16.54
C VAL A 15 -1.96 -10.01 16.30
N ALA A 16 -2.37 -9.27 17.34
CA ALA A 16 -3.43 -8.27 17.22
C ALA A 16 -3.06 -7.16 16.23
N THR A 17 -1.80 -6.72 16.19
CA THR A 17 -1.32 -5.74 15.22
C THR A 17 -1.48 -6.23 13.78
N VAL A 18 -1.09 -7.46 13.49
CA VAL A 18 -1.25 -8.05 12.15
C VAL A 18 -2.73 -8.22 11.82
N LEU A 19 -3.53 -8.81 12.71
CA LEU A 19 -4.96 -9.03 12.48
C LEU A 19 -5.73 -7.72 12.26
N ILE A 20 -5.41 -6.67 13.00
CA ILE A 20 -6.02 -5.34 12.79
C ILE A 20 -5.62 -4.79 11.41
N SER A 21 -4.35 -4.93 11.02
CA SER A 21 -3.87 -4.39 9.75
C SER A 21 -4.49 -5.10 8.55
N VAL A 22 -4.50 -6.44 8.60
CA VAL A 22 -5.17 -7.31 7.61
C VAL A 22 -6.67 -7.04 7.58
N GLY A 23 -7.31 -6.98 8.75
CA GLY A 23 -8.74 -6.71 8.87
C GLY A 23 -9.14 -5.35 8.32
N LEU A 24 -8.37 -4.29 8.61
CA LEU A 24 -8.61 -2.96 8.06
C LEU A 24 -8.46 -2.93 6.54
N PHE A 25 -7.43 -3.59 6.00
CA PHE A 25 -7.21 -3.67 4.55
C PHE A 25 -8.41 -4.32 3.86
N PHE A 26 -8.77 -5.55 4.25
CA PHE A 26 -9.88 -6.25 3.61
C PHE A 26 -11.24 -5.60 3.86
N ALA A 27 -11.51 -5.10 5.09
CA ALA A 27 -12.75 -4.40 5.38
C ALA A 27 -12.91 -3.15 4.49
N ALA A 28 -11.83 -2.39 4.25
CA ALA A 28 -11.88 -1.26 3.34
C ALA A 28 -12.25 -1.65 1.90
N GLN A 29 -11.64 -2.72 1.37
CA GLN A 29 -11.95 -3.22 0.03
C GLN A 29 -13.41 -3.71 -0.08
N PHE A 30 -13.89 -4.47 0.90
CA PHE A 30 -15.26 -4.98 0.90
C PHE A 30 -16.30 -3.86 1.07
N ILE A 31 -16.05 -2.89 1.95
CA ILE A 31 -16.97 -1.76 2.16
C ILE A 31 -17.02 -0.87 0.91
N ALA A 32 -15.86 -0.56 0.30
CA ALA A 32 -15.81 0.21 -0.94
C ALA A 32 -16.57 -0.51 -2.08
N SER A 33 -16.38 -1.83 -2.21
CA SER A 33 -17.10 -2.66 -3.18
C SER A 33 -18.61 -2.69 -2.92
N ALA A 34 -19.02 -2.84 -1.66
CA ALA A 34 -20.42 -2.88 -1.27
C ALA A 34 -21.15 -1.57 -1.60
N ILE A 35 -20.49 -0.41 -1.46
CA ILE A 35 -21.06 0.88 -1.86
C ILE A 35 -21.41 0.89 -3.35
N PHE A 36 -20.53 0.35 -4.20
CA PHE A 36 -20.75 0.29 -5.65
C PHE A 36 -21.89 -0.66 -6.01
N ILE A 37 -21.96 -1.81 -5.33
CA ILE A 37 -23.06 -2.77 -5.48
C ILE A 37 -24.39 -2.13 -5.06
N ILE A 38 -24.43 -1.39 -3.95
CA ILE A 38 -25.65 -0.70 -3.50
C ILE A 38 -26.09 0.36 -4.51
N ILE A 39 -25.15 1.10 -5.11
CA ILE A 39 -25.46 2.07 -6.19
C ILE A 39 -26.06 1.34 -7.39
N ALA A 40 -25.44 0.23 -7.82
CA ALA A 40 -25.93 -0.57 -8.94
C ALA A 40 -27.35 -1.10 -8.68
N LEU A 41 -27.60 -1.66 -7.49
CA LEU A 41 -28.93 -2.14 -7.09
C LEU A 41 -29.97 -1.01 -7.09
N GLY A 42 -29.61 0.17 -6.57
CA GLY A 42 -30.48 1.35 -6.56
C GLY A 42 -30.78 1.88 -7.97
N ALA A 43 -29.86 1.69 -8.92
CA ALA A 43 -30.03 2.06 -10.31
C ALA A 43 -30.69 0.95 -11.16
N GLY A 44 -30.97 -0.22 -10.58
CA GLY A 44 -31.49 -1.39 -11.29
C GLY A 44 -30.51 -1.98 -12.30
N TRP A 45 -29.21 -1.79 -12.09
CA TRP A 45 -28.16 -2.27 -12.99
C TRP A 45 -27.86 -3.75 -12.77
N ASP A 46 -27.62 -4.47 -13.87
CA ASP A 46 -27.01 -5.80 -13.84
C ASP A 46 -25.48 -5.73 -13.71
N ASP A 47 -24.84 -6.89 -13.59
CA ASP A 47 -23.39 -7.00 -13.45
C ASP A 47 -22.65 -6.40 -14.65
N ALA A 48 -23.19 -6.54 -15.87
CA ALA A 48 -22.54 -6.03 -17.08
C ALA A 48 -22.55 -4.49 -17.11
N GLN A 49 -23.67 -3.89 -16.72
CA GLN A 49 -23.82 -2.44 -16.60
C GLN A 49 -22.91 -1.87 -15.50
N LEU A 50 -22.81 -2.54 -14.35
CA LEU A 50 -21.88 -2.15 -13.28
C LEU A 50 -20.42 -2.19 -13.78
N GLN A 51 -20.01 -3.29 -14.43
CA GLN A 51 -18.65 -3.41 -14.96
C GLN A 51 -18.37 -2.36 -16.05
N SER A 52 -19.34 -2.10 -16.93
CA SER A 52 -19.23 -1.05 -17.94
C SER A 52 -19.11 0.34 -17.31
N TRP A 53 -19.84 0.61 -16.23
CA TRP A 53 -19.77 1.90 -15.54
C TRP A 53 -18.41 2.08 -14.85
N VAL A 54 -17.93 1.07 -14.12
CA VAL A 54 -16.62 1.12 -13.43
C VAL A 54 -15.48 1.40 -14.42
N LYS A 55 -15.58 0.85 -15.63
CA LYS A 55 -14.57 1.02 -16.69
C LYS A 55 -14.79 2.25 -17.58
N SER A 56 -15.93 2.94 -17.45
CA SER A 56 -16.32 4.02 -18.36
C SER A 56 -15.34 5.19 -18.35
N THR A 57 -14.88 5.61 -17.17
CA THR A 57 -13.95 6.72 -16.91
C THR A 57 -13.06 6.40 -15.71
N SER A 58 -12.06 7.22 -15.40
CA SER A 58 -11.23 7.05 -14.19
C SER A 58 -11.98 7.39 -12.89
N VAL A 59 -13.16 8.01 -12.96
CA VAL A 59 -13.87 8.51 -11.77
C VAL A 59 -14.30 7.39 -10.82
N PRO A 60 -14.98 6.31 -11.24
CA PRO A 60 -15.39 5.25 -10.33
C PRO A 60 -14.18 4.58 -9.65
N GLN A 61 -13.13 4.27 -10.42
CA GLN A 61 -11.91 3.68 -9.85
C GLN A 61 -11.24 4.62 -8.83
N PHE A 62 -11.16 5.91 -9.14
CA PHE A 62 -10.62 6.90 -8.21
C PHE A 62 -11.43 7.00 -6.92
N VAL A 63 -12.77 7.03 -7.03
CA VAL A 63 -13.67 7.05 -5.87
C VAL A 63 -13.52 5.79 -5.03
N PHE A 64 -13.39 4.63 -5.66
CA PHE A 64 -13.16 3.36 -4.96
C PHE A 64 -11.88 3.44 -4.10
N ILE A 65 -10.76 3.86 -4.70
CA ILE A 65 -9.47 4.01 -4.01
C ILE A 65 -9.61 5.02 -2.87
N LEU A 66 -10.21 6.18 -3.13
CA LEU A 66 -10.37 7.23 -2.12
C LEU A 66 -11.18 6.76 -0.92
N VAL A 67 -12.26 6.00 -1.14
CA VAL A 67 -13.10 5.44 -0.07
C VAL A 67 -12.33 4.38 0.73
N ALA A 68 -11.67 3.45 0.05
CA ALA A 68 -10.87 2.41 0.71
C ALA A 68 -9.76 3.03 1.57
N ASP A 69 -9.03 4.01 1.02
CA ASP A 69 -7.94 4.71 1.68
C ASP A 69 -8.42 5.52 2.88
N ALA A 70 -9.57 6.19 2.76
CA ALA A 70 -10.20 6.88 3.88
C ALA A 70 -10.54 5.91 5.02
N ILE A 71 -11.15 4.76 4.71
CA ILE A 71 -11.51 3.74 5.71
C ILE A 71 -10.26 3.23 6.43
N ILE A 72 -9.19 2.93 5.69
CA ILE A 72 -7.91 2.49 6.27
C ILE A 72 -7.34 3.59 7.17
N PHE A 73 -7.23 4.83 6.68
CA PHE A 73 -6.65 5.94 7.43
C PHE A 73 -7.41 6.23 8.73
N TYR A 74 -8.74 6.33 8.67
CA TYR A 74 -9.56 6.57 9.86
C TYR A 74 -9.60 5.36 10.79
N GLY A 75 -9.57 4.13 10.25
CA GLY A 75 -9.41 2.91 11.01
C GLY A 75 -8.12 2.88 11.81
N VAL A 76 -6.97 3.18 11.18
CA VAL A 76 -5.69 3.32 11.87
C VAL A 76 -5.77 4.39 12.95
N ARG A 77 -6.31 5.59 12.66
CA ARG A 77 -6.51 6.64 13.69
C ARG A 77 -7.36 6.16 14.86
N TYR A 78 -8.42 5.42 14.61
CA TYR A 78 -9.29 4.87 15.65
C TYR A 78 -8.53 3.92 16.57
N PHE A 79 -7.80 2.94 16.02
CA PHE A 79 -7.01 1.98 16.81
C PHE A 79 -5.84 2.64 17.55
N LEU A 80 -5.19 3.65 16.95
CA LEU A 80 -4.17 4.44 17.64
C LEU A 80 -4.77 5.19 18.84
N LYS A 81 -5.90 5.88 18.66
CA LYS A 81 -6.58 6.62 19.73
C LYS A 81 -6.96 5.69 20.90
N ARG A 82 -7.41 4.46 20.63
CA ARG A 82 -7.71 3.45 21.66
C ARG A 82 -6.52 3.05 22.53
N LYS A 83 -5.30 3.21 22.03
CA LYS A 83 -4.05 2.98 22.78
C LYS A 83 -3.34 4.29 23.16
N GLN A 84 -4.04 5.42 23.05
CA GLN A 84 -3.51 6.75 23.34
C GLN A 84 -2.28 7.10 22.48
N TYR A 85 -2.17 6.57 21.26
CA TYR A 85 -1.14 6.92 20.28
C TYR A 85 -1.69 7.89 19.23
N THR A 86 -0.77 8.60 18.58
CA THR A 86 -1.02 9.55 17.50
C THR A 86 -0.30 9.10 16.22
N LEU A 87 -0.63 9.73 15.09
CA LEU A 87 0.06 9.47 13.82
C LEU A 87 1.57 9.80 13.91
N LYS A 88 1.96 10.78 14.73
CA LYS A 88 3.37 11.11 14.97
C LYS A 88 4.12 9.98 15.67
N ASP A 89 3.47 9.27 16.59
CA ASP A 89 4.08 8.15 17.31
C ASP A 89 4.38 6.95 16.40
N ILE A 90 3.68 6.83 15.27
CA ILE A 90 3.98 5.84 14.22
C ILE A 90 4.83 6.42 13.08
N GLY A 91 5.44 7.60 13.28
CA GLY A 91 6.41 8.18 12.38
C GLY A 91 5.88 9.06 11.25
N LEU A 92 4.57 9.36 11.24
CA LEU A 92 4.04 10.34 10.31
C LEU A 92 4.59 11.72 10.67
N SER A 93 5.39 12.28 9.79
CA SER A 93 6.04 13.57 9.97
C SER A 93 6.31 14.21 8.62
N MET A 94 6.55 15.52 8.62
CA MET A 94 6.83 16.26 7.39
C MET A 94 8.13 15.77 6.73
N PRO A 95 8.15 15.65 5.39
CA PRO A 95 9.34 15.28 4.65
C PRO A 95 10.43 16.35 4.79
N ARG A 96 11.68 15.90 4.81
CA ARG A 96 12.89 16.74 4.71
C ARG A 96 13.54 16.52 3.35
N LEU A 97 14.33 17.50 2.90
CA LEU A 97 15.11 17.35 1.66
C LEU A 97 16.02 16.12 1.66
N SER A 98 16.58 15.76 2.82
CA SER A 98 17.38 14.55 2.97
C SER A 98 16.59 13.24 2.77
N ASP A 99 15.27 13.26 2.97
CA ASP A 99 14.42 12.10 2.72
C ASP A 99 14.29 11.83 1.21
N ALA A 100 14.31 12.87 0.37
CA ALA A 100 14.32 12.73 -1.09
C ALA A 100 15.63 12.08 -1.59
N GLY A 101 16.79 12.54 -1.10
CA GLY A 101 18.08 11.92 -1.45
C GLY A 101 18.17 10.45 -1.01
N ARG A 102 17.64 10.12 0.17
CA ARG A 102 17.53 8.74 0.66
C ARG A 102 16.60 7.90 -0.22
N ALA A 103 15.46 8.44 -0.62
CA ALA A 103 14.51 7.75 -1.48
C ALA A 103 15.13 7.43 -2.85
N ILE A 104 15.85 8.37 -3.47
CA ILE A 104 16.54 8.14 -4.76
C ILE A 104 17.59 7.04 -4.64
N LEU A 105 18.46 7.10 -3.61
CA LEU A 105 19.47 6.07 -3.41
C LEU A 105 18.84 4.70 -3.13
N ALA A 106 17.80 4.67 -2.29
CA ALA A 106 17.08 3.45 -1.96
C ALA A 106 16.33 2.88 -3.18
N TYR A 107 15.88 3.71 -4.12
CA TYR A 107 15.29 3.28 -5.38
C TYR A 107 16.29 2.47 -6.21
N MET A 108 17.54 2.94 -6.32
CA MET A 108 18.60 2.20 -7.02
C MET A 108 18.87 0.84 -6.37
N VAL A 109 18.93 0.79 -5.04
CA VAL A 109 19.09 -0.46 -4.29
C VAL A 109 17.91 -1.41 -4.53
N TYR A 110 16.69 -0.88 -4.50
CA TYR A 110 15.48 -1.63 -4.78
C TYR A 110 15.49 -2.23 -6.20
N VAL A 111 15.82 -1.45 -7.23
CA VAL A 111 15.85 -1.93 -8.62
C VAL A 111 16.85 -3.08 -8.78
N VAL A 112 18.06 -2.93 -8.26
CA VAL A 112 19.08 -3.99 -8.32
C VAL A 112 18.61 -5.24 -7.57
N ALA A 113 18.08 -5.08 -6.36
CA ALA A 113 17.56 -6.20 -5.57
C ALA A 113 16.40 -6.91 -6.27
N PHE A 114 15.48 -6.15 -6.87
CA PHE A 114 14.33 -6.69 -7.59
C PHE A 114 14.77 -7.50 -8.81
N ILE A 115 15.69 -7.00 -9.63
CA ILE A 115 16.24 -7.74 -10.79
C ILE A 115 16.86 -9.06 -10.34
N ILE A 116 17.72 -9.04 -9.32
CA ILE A 116 18.39 -10.24 -8.81
C ILE A 116 17.37 -11.25 -8.29
N ILE A 117 16.45 -10.81 -7.43
CA ILE A 117 15.47 -11.70 -6.78
C ILE A 117 14.51 -12.29 -7.81
N THR A 118 14.05 -11.49 -8.77
CA THR A 118 13.16 -11.97 -9.84
C THR A 118 13.86 -12.97 -10.76
N TYR A 119 15.13 -12.74 -11.11
CA TYR A 119 15.91 -13.71 -11.88
C TYR A 119 16.10 -15.04 -11.13
N VAL A 120 16.45 -14.97 -9.84
CA VAL A 120 16.55 -16.17 -8.98
C VAL A 120 15.20 -16.87 -8.86
N ALA A 121 14.10 -16.14 -8.71
CA ALA A 121 12.76 -16.70 -8.65
C ALA A 121 12.38 -17.43 -9.94
N LYS A 122 12.75 -16.89 -11.12
CA LYS A 122 12.53 -17.54 -12.41
C LYS A 122 13.35 -18.82 -12.59
N ILE A 123 14.56 -18.89 -12.03
CA ILE A 123 15.36 -20.13 -12.00
C ILE A 123 14.68 -21.20 -11.13
N ILE A 124 14.21 -20.82 -9.95
CA ILE A 124 13.58 -21.74 -8.98
C ILE A 124 12.19 -22.18 -9.46
N ALA A 125 11.43 -21.28 -10.07
CA ALA A 125 10.10 -21.52 -10.62
C ALA A 125 10.06 -21.10 -12.10
N PRO A 126 10.49 -21.98 -13.03
CA PRO A 126 10.49 -21.67 -14.46
C PRO A 126 9.12 -21.30 -15.03
N SER A 127 8.03 -21.78 -14.41
CA SER A 127 6.65 -21.44 -14.77
C SER A 127 6.20 -20.05 -14.31
N LEU A 128 7.04 -19.30 -13.58
CA LEU A 128 6.72 -17.94 -13.15
C LEU A 128 6.60 -17.04 -14.38
N ASP A 129 5.41 -16.50 -14.60
CA ASP A 129 5.17 -15.52 -15.65
C ASP A 129 5.67 -14.14 -15.19
N LEU A 130 6.71 -13.64 -15.88
CA LEU A 130 7.29 -12.32 -15.61
C LEU A 130 6.67 -11.23 -16.48
N GLU A 131 5.94 -11.63 -17.52
CA GLU A 131 5.31 -10.74 -18.50
C GLU A 131 3.83 -10.53 -18.18
N GLN A 132 3.29 -11.24 -17.18
CA GLN A 132 1.92 -11.05 -16.71
C GLN A 132 1.67 -9.57 -16.35
N GLU A 133 0.74 -8.95 -17.07
CA GLU A 133 0.39 -7.55 -16.86
C GLU A 133 -0.45 -7.36 -15.59
N GLN A 134 -0.18 -6.25 -14.89
CA GLN A 134 -0.95 -5.85 -13.73
C GLN A 134 -2.25 -5.15 -14.16
N GLN A 135 -3.38 -5.60 -13.63
CA GLN A 135 -4.65 -4.89 -13.81
C GLN A 135 -4.74 -3.70 -12.84
N ILE A 136 -4.36 -2.52 -13.30
CA ILE A 136 -4.30 -1.30 -12.47
C ILE A 136 -5.66 -0.62 -12.25
N GLY A 137 -6.72 -1.08 -12.93
CA GLY A 137 -8.09 -0.59 -12.79
C GLY A 137 -8.41 0.74 -13.48
N PHE A 138 -7.42 1.40 -14.07
CA PHE A 138 -7.58 2.62 -14.86
C PHE A 138 -7.32 2.31 -16.34
N GLU A 139 -8.19 2.79 -17.23
CA GLU A 139 -7.95 2.69 -18.67
C GLU A 139 -7.01 3.81 -19.15
N THR A 140 -5.98 3.45 -19.91
CA THR A 140 -5.02 4.38 -20.50
C THR A 140 -5.67 5.18 -21.63
N GLY A 141 -5.48 6.51 -21.65
CA GLY A 141 -5.73 7.33 -22.85
C GLY A 141 -7.11 7.99 -23.01
N LYS A 142 -7.91 8.17 -21.95
CA LYS A 142 -9.26 8.77 -22.06
C LYS A 142 -9.35 10.31 -21.94
N GLY A 143 -8.25 10.98 -21.60
CA GLY A 143 -8.17 12.44 -21.55
C GLY A 143 -7.35 12.96 -20.36
N ALA A 144 -7.10 14.27 -20.31
CA ALA A 144 -6.25 14.87 -19.27
C ALA A 144 -6.78 14.64 -17.84
N ILE A 145 -8.10 14.68 -17.65
CA ILE A 145 -8.74 14.44 -16.34
C ILE A 145 -8.50 12.99 -15.89
N ASP A 146 -8.66 12.02 -16.80
CA ASP A 146 -8.47 10.61 -16.47
C ASP A 146 -7.03 10.30 -16.06
N ILE A 147 -6.04 10.92 -16.74
CA ILE A 147 -4.62 10.83 -16.39
C ILE A 147 -4.36 11.46 -15.01
N ILE A 148 -4.94 12.63 -14.72
CA ILE A 148 -4.77 13.29 -13.42
C ILE A 148 -5.35 12.43 -12.29
N LEU A 149 -6.56 11.89 -12.47
CA LEU A 149 -7.20 11.04 -11.47
C LEU A 149 -6.44 9.74 -11.26
N ALA A 150 -6.00 9.08 -12.34
CA ALA A 150 -5.17 7.89 -12.25
C ALA A 150 -3.82 8.19 -11.57
N GLY A 151 -3.19 9.32 -11.90
CA GLY A 151 -1.95 9.76 -11.27
C GLY A 151 -2.10 9.98 -9.76
N ILE A 152 -3.13 10.70 -9.32
CA ILE A 152 -3.39 10.89 -7.89
C ILE A 152 -3.71 9.55 -7.21
N GLY A 153 -4.56 8.74 -7.84
CA GLY A 153 -5.03 7.45 -7.32
C GLY A 153 -3.97 6.34 -7.28
N LEU A 154 -2.92 6.41 -8.09
CA LEU A 154 -1.85 5.39 -8.13
C LEU A 154 -0.54 5.88 -7.52
N VAL A 155 -0.21 7.17 -7.65
CA VAL A 155 1.12 7.72 -7.31
C VAL A 155 1.13 8.43 -5.95
N ILE A 156 0.00 8.99 -5.52
CA ILE A 156 -0.04 9.85 -4.33
C ILE A 156 -0.79 9.19 -3.18
N LEU A 157 -2.06 8.81 -3.38
CA LEU A 157 -2.91 8.31 -2.31
C LEU A 157 -2.41 6.98 -1.71
N PRO A 158 -2.14 5.93 -2.51
CA PRO A 158 -1.73 4.64 -1.96
C PRO A 158 -0.40 4.72 -1.20
N PRO A 159 0.67 5.36 -1.71
CA PRO A 159 1.90 5.51 -0.94
C PRO A 159 1.73 6.21 0.41
N ILE A 160 0.75 7.09 0.58
CA ILE A 160 0.49 7.71 1.88
C ILE A 160 -0.21 6.71 2.81
N VAL A 161 -1.32 6.12 2.37
CA VAL A 161 -2.18 5.32 3.25
C VAL A 161 -1.57 3.94 3.52
N GLU A 162 -1.00 3.30 2.52
CA GLU A 162 -0.37 2.00 2.67
C GLU A 162 0.88 2.06 3.57
N GLU A 163 1.67 3.14 3.51
CA GLU A 163 2.79 3.36 4.43
C GLU A 163 2.30 3.58 5.86
N ILE A 164 1.20 4.32 6.06
CA ILE A 164 0.59 4.54 7.37
C ILE A 164 0.11 3.21 7.97
N LEU A 165 -0.54 2.36 7.18
CA LEU A 165 -1.01 1.04 7.65
C LEU A 165 0.17 0.09 7.90
N SER A 166 1.05 -0.08 6.91
CA SER A 166 2.06 -1.12 6.89
C SER A 166 3.27 -0.78 7.75
N ARG A 167 3.90 0.38 7.52
CA ARG A 167 5.15 0.77 8.20
C ARG A 167 4.87 1.61 9.44
N GLY A 168 3.80 2.40 9.38
CA GLY A 168 3.30 3.17 10.49
C GLY A 168 2.72 2.27 11.57
N PHE A 169 1.53 1.72 11.35
CA PHE A 169 0.82 0.94 12.36
C PHE A 169 1.41 -0.45 12.57
N MET A 170 1.49 -1.28 11.52
CA MET A 170 1.85 -2.69 11.65
C MET A 170 3.31 -2.89 12.08
N TYR A 171 4.27 -2.36 11.32
CA TYR A 171 5.69 -2.51 11.63
C TYR A 171 6.06 -1.93 13.00
N THR A 172 5.50 -0.76 13.37
CA THR A 172 5.74 -0.16 14.70
C THR A 172 5.20 -1.07 15.82
N GLY A 173 4.04 -1.68 15.63
CA GLY A 173 3.49 -2.64 16.58
C GLY A 173 4.36 -3.89 16.71
N LEU A 174 4.81 -4.47 15.59
CA LEU A 174 5.71 -5.62 15.59
C LEU A 174 7.05 -5.30 16.26
N ARG A 175 7.70 -4.18 15.89
CA ARG A 175 9.02 -3.79 16.43
C ARG A 175 9.05 -3.51 17.93
N LYS A 176 7.92 -3.21 18.55
CA LYS A 176 7.85 -3.07 20.02
C LYS A 176 8.06 -4.39 20.76
N TYR A 177 7.90 -5.53 20.09
CA TYR A 177 8.00 -6.86 20.70
C TYR A 177 8.97 -7.79 19.96
N MET A 178 9.42 -7.42 18.76
CA MET A 178 10.23 -8.25 17.88
C MET A 178 11.45 -7.48 17.34
N LYS A 179 12.49 -8.24 16.99
CA LYS A 179 13.69 -7.72 16.31
C LYS A 179 13.35 -7.22 14.90
N ILE A 180 14.27 -6.46 14.30
CA ILE A 180 14.11 -5.85 12.97
C ILE A 180 13.72 -6.88 11.91
N LEU A 181 14.50 -7.96 11.79
CA LEU A 181 14.35 -8.93 10.71
C LEU A 181 12.96 -9.58 10.67
N PRO A 182 12.43 -10.21 11.74
CA PRO A 182 11.10 -10.81 11.67
C PRO A 182 9.99 -9.77 11.51
N SER A 183 10.11 -8.57 12.08
CA SER A 183 9.15 -7.48 11.82
C SER A 183 9.14 -7.07 10.36
N ALA A 184 10.32 -6.94 9.74
CA ALA A 184 10.47 -6.57 8.34
C ALA A 184 9.90 -7.63 7.40
N ILE A 185 10.16 -8.92 7.68
CA ILE A 185 9.63 -10.04 6.90
C ILE A 185 8.11 -10.08 7.00
N ILE A 186 7.52 -10.05 8.20
CA ILE A 186 6.07 -10.11 8.36
C ILE A 186 5.39 -8.92 7.67
N THR A 187 5.92 -7.71 7.85
CA THR A 187 5.38 -6.52 7.17
C THR A 187 5.47 -6.65 5.65
N SER A 188 6.56 -7.20 5.13
CA SER A 188 6.77 -7.33 3.68
C SER A 188 5.94 -8.45 3.06
N ILE A 189 5.71 -9.56 3.78
CA ILE A 189 4.76 -10.61 3.35
C ILE A 189 3.35 -10.04 3.25
N PHE A 190 2.88 -9.31 4.27
CA PHE A 190 1.57 -8.66 4.21
C PHE A 190 1.44 -7.76 2.99
N PHE A 191 2.45 -6.92 2.75
CA PHE A 191 2.46 -5.99 1.62
C PHE A 191 2.45 -6.74 0.28
N ALA A 192 3.27 -7.78 0.14
CA ALA A 192 3.33 -8.62 -1.06
C ALA A 192 2.02 -9.35 -1.36
N VAL A 193 1.41 -9.95 -0.35
CA VAL A 193 0.14 -10.67 -0.49
C VAL A 193 -0.97 -9.75 -0.96
N ALA A 194 -1.02 -8.51 -0.46
CA ALA A 194 -2.00 -7.51 -0.90
C ALA A 194 -1.92 -7.21 -2.41
N HIS A 195 -0.79 -7.52 -3.07
CA HIS A 195 -0.54 -7.24 -4.49
C HIS A 195 -0.69 -8.45 -5.41
N LEU A 196 -1.13 -9.61 -4.91
CA LEU A 196 -1.34 -10.82 -5.72
C LEU A 196 -2.54 -10.75 -6.70
N GLN A 197 -3.35 -9.67 -6.64
CA GLN A 197 -4.55 -9.46 -7.46
C GLN A 197 -5.60 -10.59 -7.37
N PHE A 198 -5.98 -10.97 -6.14
CA PHE A 198 -7.00 -11.99 -5.92
C PHE A 198 -8.35 -11.64 -6.58
N GLY A 199 -9.04 -12.66 -7.09
CA GLY A 199 -10.46 -12.55 -7.47
C GLY A 199 -10.74 -11.83 -8.79
N ASN A 200 -9.73 -11.54 -9.60
CA ASN A 200 -9.88 -10.90 -10.91
C ASN A 200 -10.09 -11.89 -12.08
N GLY A 201 -10.21 -13.19 -11.80
CA GLY A 201 -10.37 -14.25 -12.80
C GLY A 201 -9.08 -14.67 -13.51
N ALA A 202 -7.94 -14.06 -13.20
CA ALA A 202 -6.62 -14.41 -13.71
C ALA A 202 -5.80 -15.20 -12.67
N PRO A 203 -4.70 -15.88 -13.07
CA PRO A 203 -3.72 -16.42 -12.13
C PRO A 203 -3.15 -15.34 -11.21
N LEU A 204 -2.73 -15.74 -10.01
CA LEU A 204 -2.12 -14.81 -9.05
C LEU A 204 -0.89 -14.11 -9.65
N LEU A 205 -0.83 -12.78 -9.49
CA LEU A 205 0.23 -11.95 -10.04
C LEU A 205 1.51 -12.04 -9.17
N TRP A 206 2.21 -13.16 -9.27
CA TRP A 206 3.39 -13.45 -8.46
C TRP A 206 4.53 -12.47 -8.68
N VAL A 207 4.73 -11.97 -9.91
CA VAL A 207 5.76 -10.97 -10.21
C VAL A 207 5.54 -9.67 -9.43
N ALA A 208 4.28 -9.22 -9.28
CA ALA A 208 3.95 -8.05 -8.46
C ALA A 208 4.13 -8.32 -6.96
N ALA A 209 3.84 -9.54 -6.49
CA ALA A 209 4.11 -9.91 -5.10
C ALA A 209 5.62 -9.92 -4.79
N ILE A 210 6.45 -10.42 -5.71
CA ILE A 210 7.92 -10.38 -5.58
C ILE A 210 8.40 -8.92 -5.58
N ASP A 211 7.96 -8.13 -6.56
CA ASP A 211 8.27 -6.69 -6.66
C ASP A 211 7.99 -5.96 -5.35
N THR A 212 6.75 -6.05 -4.88
CA THR A 212 6.28 -5.34 -3.69
C THR A 212 6.88 -5.91 -2.40
N PHE A 213 7.22 -7.20 -2.33
CA PHE A 213 7.99 -7.77 -1.22
C PHE A 213 9.36 -7.11 -1.10
N VAL A 214 10.11 -7.04 -2.21
CA VAL A 214 11.46 -6.45 -2.25
C VAL A 214 11.41 -4.96 -1.95
N LEU A 215 10.48 -4.24 -2.58
CA LEU A 215 10.22 -2.83 -2.29
C LEU A 215 9.94 -2.65 -0.79
N SER A 216 9.11 -3.50 -0.19
CA SER A 216 8.75 -3.39 1.21
C SER A 216 9.93 -3.56 2.17
N LEU A 217 10.87 -4.46 1.88
CA LEU A 217 12.09 -4.60 2.69
C LEU A 217 12.89 -3.30 2.71
N VAL A 218 13.03 -2.65 1.55
CA VAL A 218 13.75 -1.37 1.43
C VAL A 218 12.98 -0.24 2.14
N LEU A 219 11.66 -0.21 2.02
CA LEU A 219 10.80 0.76 2.71
C LEU A 219 10.86 0.60 4.24
N VAL A 220 10.93 -0.63 4.74
CA VAL A 220 11.15 -0.92 6.16
C VAL A 220 12.53 -0.46 6.60
N TYR A 221 13.57 -0.67 5.80
CA TYR A 221 14.91 -0.17 6.10
C TYR A 221 14.95 1.36 6.20
N LEU A 222 14.30 2.08 5.27
CA LEU A 222 14.14 3.53 5.35
C LEU A 222 13.37 3.94 6.61
N ARG A 223 12.27 3.24 6.91
CA ARG A 223 11.48 3.50 8.13
C ARG A 223 12.32 3.35 9.40
N GLU A 224 13.09 2.27 9.50
CA GLU A 224 13.92 1.94 10.66
C GLU A 224 15.06 2.96 10.86
N THR A 225 15.77 3.31 9.79
CA THR A 225 16.93 4.20 9.85
C THR A 225 16.55 5.68 10.02
N THR A 226 15.42 6.10 9.46
CA THR A 226 14.97 7.50 9.55
C THR A 226 14.10 7.76 10.77
N GLY A 227 13.46 6.73 11.34
CA GLY A 227 12.43 6.89 12.36
C GLY A 227 11.19 7.62 11.84
N LYS A 228 11.00 7.76 10.51
CA LYS A 228 9.89 8.47 9.86
C LYS A 228 9.28 7.67 8.72
N LEU A 229 8.08 8.03 8.30
CA LEU A 229 7.44 7.47 7.10
C LEU A 229 7.77 8.23 5.82
N ALA A 230 8.20 9.50 5.93
CA ALA A 230 8.36 10.38 4.77
C ALA A 230 9.31 9.81 3.68
N ALA A 231 10.47 9.28 4.06
CA ALA A 231 11.40 8.68 3.08
C ALA A 231 10.79 7.45 2.39
N SER A 232 10.06 6.62 3.12
CA SER A 232 9.37 5.45 2.58
C SER A 232 8.24 5.88 1.63
N MET A 233 7.40 6.84 2.04
CA MET A 233 6.34 7.42 1.19
C MET A 233 6.90 8.00 -0.11
N LEU A 234 8.03 8.71 -0.04
CA LEU A 234 8.68 9.27 -1.22
C LEU A 234 9.22 8.18 -2.15
N LEU A 235 9.92 7.17 -1.62
CA LEU A 235 10.41 6.05 -2.44
C LEU A 235 9.25 5.32 -3.13
N HIS A 236 8.20 5.00 -2.37
CA HIS A 236 7.03 4.31 -2.89
C HIS A 236 6.32 5.17 -3.96
N GLY A 237 6.11 6.45 -3.69
CA GLY A 237 5.59 7.40 -4.67
C GLY A 237 6.46 7.51 -5.94
N ILE A 238 7.79 7.55 -5.81
CA ILE A 238 8.72 7.55 -6.95
C ILE A 238 8.56 6.27 -7.78
N LYS A 239 8.50 5.09 -7.13
CA LYS A 239 8.30 3.82 -7.83
C LYS A 239 7.00 3.83 -8.62
N ASN A 240 5.91 4.27 -7.99
CA ASN A 240 4.61 4.33 -8.65
C ASN A 240 4.59 5.39 -9.76
N ALA A 241 5.27 6.52 -9.58
CA ALA A 241 5.40 7.56 -10.61
C ALA A 241 6.12 7.03 -11.84
N VAL A 242 7.23 6.31 -11.67
CA VAL A 242 7.97 5.70 -12.80
C VAL A 242 7.08 4.71 -13.56
N ALA A 243 6.41 3.80 -12.85
CA ALA A 243 5.48 2.85 -13.47
C ALA A 243 4.34 3.56 -14.19
N PHE A 244 3.74 4.57 -13.55
CA PHE A 244 2.67 5.38 -14.12
C PHE A 244 3.12 6.11 -15.39
N SER A 245 4.30 6.75 -15.39
CA SER A 245 4.82 7.44 -16.57
C SER A 245 5.05 6.48 -17.74
N ILE A 246 5.56 5.28 -17.47
CA ILE A 246 5.71 4.26 -18.51
C ILE A 246 4.34 3.89 -19.08
N LEU A 247 3.33 3.67 -18.23
CA LEU A 247 2.02 3.15 -18.67
C LEU A 247 1.09 4.20 -19.29
N PHE A 248 1.18 5.48 -18.90
CA PHE A 248 0.20 6.51 -19.28
C PHE A 248 0.77 7.67 -20.09
N ILE A 249 2.09 7.85 -20.14
CA ILE A 249 2.72 9.01 -20.78
C ILE A 249 3.57 8.60 -21.97
N PHE A 250 4.28 7.47 -21.89
CA PHE A 250 5.23 7.03 -22.92
C PHE A 250 4.72 5.88 -23.81
N ILE A 251 3.47 5.44 -23.61
CA ILE A 251 2.72 4.54 -24.50
C ILE A 251 1.78 5.38 -25.35
#